data_AF-A0A0F6UX90-F1
#
_entry.id   AF-A0A0F6UX90-F1
#
_cell.length_a   1.000
_cell.length_b   1.000
_cell.length_c   1.000
_cell.angle_alpha   90.00
_cell.angle_beta   90.00
_cell.angle_gamma   90.00
#
_symmetry.space_group_name_H-M   'P 1'
#
loop_
_entity.id
_entity.type
_entity.pdbx_description
1 polymer ?
#
loop_
_entity_poly.entity_id
_entity_poly.type
_entity_poly.pdbx_seq_one_letter_code
_entity_poly.pdbx_strand_id
1 'polypeptide(L)'
;MEDVHKVALQLLIEFDSICKANSFRYSLGGGTLLGAIRHKGFIPWDDDIDLMMPRPDYDKFIEYCSTTKVPFNCHSLYQTEGYVDLFCRLSDKNTYVIDDSGDVDYDVGVTIDIFPIDGLGNTFDNALENFNKSRWQRELLIAAKWKRFFRSKTRPIFFEPIRFLLFLVSRFIDKEKLSREIDTTCRLQAFNTSIYAGCISGVYREKEIMLKSTFLEYSSVEFEKHQFEMIEDYNTYLVQHYGNYMELPPIEKQISHHRGTFYWKE
;
A
#
# COMPACT_ATOMS: atom_id res chain seq x y z
N MET A 1 20.24 -3.99 1.58
CA MET A 1 19.12 -4.29 2.51
C MET A 1 19.28 -3.51 3.80
N GLU A 2 20.36 -3.66 4.57
CA GLU A 2 20.52 -2.91 5.83
C GLU A 2 20.46 -1.37 5.66
N ASP A 3 21.13 -0.81 4.64
CA ASP A 3 21.04 0.64 4.38
C ASP A 3 19.65 1.08 3.90
N VAL A 4 18.93 0.21 3.17
CA VAL A 4 17.54 0.46 2.76
C VAL A 4 16.65 0.49 3.99
N HIS A 5 16.79 -0.48 4.90
CA HIS A 5 16.07 -0.52 6.18
C HIS A 5 16.32 0.75 7.01
N LYS A 6 17.57 1.23 7.07
CA LYS A 6 17.91 2.48 7.79
C LYS A 6 17.21 3.70 7.20
N VAL A 7 17.23 3.85 5.87
CA VAL A 7 16.58 4.99 5.20
C VAL A 7 15.05 4.91 5.32
N ALA A 8 14.47 3.72 5.12
CA ALA A 8 13.03 3.50 5.28
C ALA A 8 12.57 3.76 6.74
N LEU A 9 13.34 3.30 7.72
CA LEU A 9 13.07 3.59 9.13
C LEU A 9 13.15 5.09 9.43
N GLN A 10 14.11 5.82 8.86
CA GLN A 10 14.18 7.27 9.02
C GLN A 10 12.95 7.96 8.40
N LEU A 11 12.49 7.53 7.23
CA LEU A 11 11.25 8.03 6.63
C LEU A 11 10.05 7.78 7.54
N LEU A 12 9.97 6.59 8.14
CA LEU A 12 8.90 6.23 9.08
C LEU A 12 8.93 7.11 10.35
N ILE A 13 10.11 7.40 10.90
CA ILE A 13 10.27 8.29 12.07
C ILE A 13 9.80 9.72 11.74
N GLU A 14 10.19 10.27 10.58
CA GLU A 14 9.76 11.59 10.16
C GLU A 14 8.25 11.64 9.89
N PHE A 15 7.70 10.60 9.26
CA PHE A 15 6.27 10.45 9.04
C PHE A 15 5.48 10.40 10.36
N ASP A 16 5.89 9.54 11.30
CA ASP A 16 5.27 9.41 12.62
C ASP A 16 5.26 10.74 13.38
N SER A 17 6.38 11.47 13.36
CA SER A 17 6.49 12.80 13.96
C SER A 17 5.47 13.79 13.39
N ILE A 18 5.30 13.81 12.05
CA ILE A 18 4.29 14.63 11.38
C ILE A 18 2.88 14.21 11.77
N CYS A 19 2.60 12.90 11.79
CA CYS A 19 1.29 12.37 12.18
C CYS A 19 0.92 12.74 13.62
N LYS A 20 1.84 12.57 14.57
CA LYS A 20 1.64 12.96 15.98
C LYS A 20 1.41 14.46 16.13
N ALA A 21 2.19 15.30 15.44
CA ALA A 21 2.04 16.74 15.49
C ALA A 21 0.69 17.24 14.94
N ASN A 22 0.11 16.53 13.97
CA ASN A 22 -1.15 16.91 13.30
C ASN A 22 -2.35 16.07 13.74
N SER A 23 -2.17 15.12 14.67
CA SER A 23 -3.20 14.14 15.08
C SER A 23 -3.77 13.34 13.90
N PHE A 24 -2.93 12.99 12.92
CA PHE A 24 -3.32 12.08 11.85
C PHE A 24 -3.25 10.64 12.33
N ARG A 25 -4.36 9.91 12.17
CA ARG A 25 -4.43 8.50 12.51
C ARG A 25 -3.74 7.66 11.45
N TYR A 26 -2.86 6.77 11.88
CA TYR A 26 -2.22 5.79 11.02
C TYR A 26 -1.91 4.51 11.80
N SER A 27 -1.60 3.43 11.11
CA SER A 27 -1.09 2.19 11.68
C SER A 27 0.00 1.63 10.78
N LEU A 28 0.96 0.90 11.34
CA LEU A 28 1.71 -0.08 10.54
C LEU A 28 0.72 -1.04 9.86
N GLY A 29 1.00 -1.44 8.62
CA GLY A 29 0.16 -2.33 7.82
C GLY A 29 0.92 -3.54 7.29
N GLY A 30 0.18 -4.49 6.69
CA GLY A 30 0.76 -5.57 5.89
C GLY A 30 1.92 -6.30 6.56
N GLY A 31 3.02 -6.45 5.81
CA GLY A 31 4.24 -7.14 6.25
C GLY A 31 4.93 -6.43 7.41
N THR A 32 4.85 -5.09 7.46
CA THR A 32 5.46 -4.26 8.49
C THR A 32 4.81 -4.47 9.86
N LEU A 33 3.47 -4.50 9.93
CA LEU A 33 2.75 -4.82 11.16
C LEU A 33 3.04 -6.24 11.62
N LEU A 34 3.08 -7.20 10.68
CA LEU A 34 3.47 -8.58 10.98
C LEU A 34 4.91 -8.64 11.54
N GLY A 35 5.84 -7.87 10.96
CA GLY A 35 7.22 -7.72 11.42
C GLY A 35 7.29 -7.17 12.85
N ALA A 36 6.59 -6.09 13.14
CA ALA A 36 6.52 -5.48 14.48
C ALA A 36 6.03 -6.49 15.54
N ILE A 37 4.98 -7.26 15.24
CA ILE A 37 4.44 -8.25 16.17
C ILE A 37 5.38 -9.44 16.35
N ARG A 38 5.89 -10.02 15.25
CA ARG A 38 6.60 -11.30 15.26
C ARG A 38 8.10 -11.16 15.50
N HIS A 39 8.72 -10.11 14.98
CA HIS A 39 10.18 -9.92 14.95
C HIS A 39 10.65 -8.66 15.69
N LYS A 40 9.74 -7.77 16.12
CA LYS A 40 10.05 -6.45 16.70
C LYS A 40 10.83 -5.55 15.73
N GLY A 41 10.64 -5.76 14.44
CA GLY A 41 11.40 -5.11 13.39
C GLY A 41 11.04 -5.67 12.02
N PHE A 42 11.91 -5.44 11.03
CA PHE A 42 11.70 -5.97 9.68
C PHE A 42 11.59 -7.50 9.67
N ILE A 43 10.79 -8.03 8.75
CA ILE A 43 10.87 -9.44 8.40
C ILE A 43 12.22 -9.64 7.68
N PRO A 44 13.03 -10.68 8.00
CA PRO A 44 14.42 -10.78 7.50
C PRO A 44 14.61 -10.83 5.98
N TRP A 45 13.54 -11.13 5.24
CA TRP A 45 13.52 -11.22 3.77
C TRP A 45 12.63 -10.15 3.14
N ASP A 46 12.21 -9.14 3.90
CA ASP A 46 11.34 -8.06 3.49
C ASP A 46 12.03 -6.71 3.70
N ASP A 47 11.78 -5.76 2.83
CA ASP A 47 12.37 -4.42 2.85
C ASP A 47 11.35 -3.29 2.72
N ASP A 48 10.06 -3.65 2.66
CA ASP A 48 8.95 -2.70 2.61
C ASP A 48 8.52 -2.18 4.00
N ILE A 49 8.13 -0.91 4.01
CA ILE A 49 7.32 -0.32 5.07
C ILE A 49 5.97 0.05 4.48
N ASP A 50 4.93 -0.68 4.90
CA ASP A 50 3.54 -0.44 4.60
C ASP A 50 2.86 0.24 5.79
N LEU A 51 2.11 1.30 5.49
CA LEU A 51 1.32 2.06 6.45
C LEU A 51 -0.13 2.08 5.99
N MET A 52 -1.04 2.20 6.94
CA MET A 52 -2.48 2.31 6.69
C MET A 52 -3.02 3.57 7.34
N MET A 53 -3.87 4.29 6.62
CA MET A 53 -4.56 5.47 7.14
C MET A 53 -6.05 5.41 6.81
N PRO A 54 -6.96 5.73 7.74
CA PRO A 54 -8.34 6.01 7.38
C PRO A 54 -8.40 7.06 6.27
N ARG A 55 -9.27 6.88 5.25
CA ARG A 55 -9.36 7.79 4.10
C ARG A 55 -9.37 9.29 4.47
N PRO A 56 -10.13 9.75 5.49
CA PRO A 56 -10.13 11.17 5.86
C PRO A 56 -8.77 11.69 6.34
N ASP A 57 -7.97 10.86 7.02
CA ASP A 57 -6.64 11.21 7.51
C ASP A 57 -5.61 11.14 6.39
N TYR A 58 -5.73 10.13 5.51
CA TYR A 58 -4.93 9.99 4.29
C TYR A 58 -5.03 11.25 3.40
N ASP A 59 -6.26 11.72 3.12
CA ASP A 59 -6.47 12.89 2.27
C ASP A 59 -5.89 14.16 2.92
N LYS A 60 -6.08 14.34 4.24
CA LYS A 60 -5.50 15.47 4.98
C LYS A 60 -3.98 15.44 4.99
N PHE A 61 -3.37 14.26 5.14
CA PHE A 61 -1.92 14.10 5.13
C PHE A 61 -1.34 14.45 3.76
N ILE A 62 -1.99 14.00 2.68
CA ILE A 62 -1.61 14.38 1.31
C ILE A 62 -1.70 15.90 1.13
N GLU A 63 -2.81 16.52 1.52
CA GLU A 63 -2.98 17.98 1.44
C GLU A 63 -1.90 18.74 2.23
N TYR A 64 -1.61 18.28 3.45
CA TYR A 64 -0.51 18.80 4.27
C TYR A 64 0.83 18.73 3.54
N CYS A 65 1.15 17.59 2.91
CA CYS A 65 2.40 17.44 2.15
C CYS A 65 2.48 18.35 0.92
N SER A 66 1.35 18.73 0.29
CA SER A 66 1.38 19.69 -0.83
C SER A 66 1.55 21.14 -0.41
N THR A 67 1.21 21.47 0.83
CA THR A 67 1.17 22.86 1.32
C THR A 67 2.30 23.18 2.29
N THR A 68 2.97 22.16 2.81
CA THR A 68 4.00 22.28 3.83
C THR A 68 5.31 21.64 3.36
N LYS A 69 6.44 22.26 3.70
CA LYS A 69 7.76 21.68 3.44
C LYS A 69 7.97 20.45 4.33
N VAL A 70 8.06 19.29 3.71
CA VAL A 70 8.32 17.99 4.36
C VAL A 70 9.73 17.46 4.04
N PRO A 71 10.32 16.59 4.89
CA PRO A 71 11.70 16.11 4.71
C PRO A 71 11.84 15.09 3.57
N PHE A 72 10.75 14.51 3.08
CA PHE A 72 10.71 13.52 1.99
C PHE A 72 9.97 14.06 0.75
N ASN A 73 10.00 13.31 -0.35
CA ASN A 73 9.08 13.53 -1.47
C ASN A 73 7.78 12.77 -1.20
N CYS A 74 6.64 13.39 -1.50
CA CYS A 74 5.32 12.79 -1.36
C CYS A 74 4.73 12.57 -2.75
N HIS A 75 4.66 11.30 -3.17
CA HIS A 75 4.10 10.92 -4.47
C HIS A 75 2.66 10.44 -4.29
N SER A 76 1.72 11.03 -5.03
CA SER A 76 0.31 10.64 -4.97
C SER A 76 -0.42 10.94 -6.28
N LEU A 77 -1.54 10.26 -6.50
CA LEU A 77 -2.32 10.29 -7.74
C LEU A 77 -2.69 11.70 -8.24
N TYR A 78 -2.92 12.65 -7.32
CA TYR A 78 -3.35 14.01 -7.69
C TYR A 78 -2.23 15.05 -7.62
N GLN A 79 -1.09 14.72 -7.02
CA GLN A 79 0.03 15.67 -6.80
C GLN A 79 1.22 15.40 -7.70
N THR A 80 1.32 14.19 -8.27
CA THR A 80 2.48 13.75 -9.03
C THR A 80 2.06 13.39 -10.45
N GLU A 81 2.58 14.12 -11.42
CA GLU A 81 2.40 13.82 -12.85
C GLU A 81 2.93 12.42 -13.17
N GLY A 82 2.19 11.62 -13.94
CA GLY A 82 2.55 10.25 -14.28
C GLY A 82 2.29 9.21 -13.18
N TYR A 83 1.89 9.61 -11.97
CA TYR A 83 1.65 8.69 -10.86
C TYR A 83 0.28 8.01 -10.99
N VAL A 84 0.27 6.68 -10.94
CA VAL A 84 -0.90 5.85 -11.28
C VAL A 84 -1.19 4.77 -10.23
N ASP A 85 -0.57 4.87 -9.06
CA ASP A 85 -0.89 4.02 -7.92
C ASP A 85 -2.03 4.63 -7.10
N LEU A 86 -2.76 3.77 -6.40
CA LEU A 86 -3.97 4.11 -5.64
C LEU A 86 -3.67 4.28 -4.14
N PHE A 87 -2.41 4.52 -3.81
CA PHE A 87 -1.85 4.76 -2.49
C PHE A 87 -0.84 5.89 -2.60
N CYS A 88 -0.33 6.38 -1.48
CA CYS A 88 0.69 7.43 -1.46
C CYS A 88 2.03 6.79 -1.17
N ARG A 89 3.08 7.26 -1.85
CA ARG A 89 4.45 6.80 -1.62
C ARG A 89 5.30 7.96 -1.13
N LEU A 90 5.92 7.80 0.02
CA LEU A 90 6.95 8.73 0.48
C LEU A 90 8.30 8.20 0.03
N SER A 91 9.14 9.05 -0.55
CA SER A 91 10.49 8.67 -0.95
C SER A 91 11.55 9.57 -0.33
N ASP A 92 12.67 8.98 0.05
CA ASP A 92 13.84 9.74 0.45
C ASP A 92 14.37 10.62 -0.70
N LYS A 93 14.92 11.79 -0.35
CA LYS A 93 15.39 12.79 -1.31
C LYS A 93 16.83 12.52 -1.77
N ASN A 94 17.61 11.83 -0.93
CA ASN A 94 19.06 11.65 -1.11
C ASN A 94 19.41 10.31 -1.75
N THR A 95 18.41 9.49 -2.06
CA THR A 95 18.57 8.19 -2.71
C THR A 95 17.76 8.13 -4.00
N TYR A 96 18.15 7.22 -4.89
CA TYR A 96 17.41 6.88 -6.11
C TYR A 96 17.43 5.37 -6.36
N VAL A 97 16.44 4.87 -7.09
CA VAL A 97 16.33 3.47 -7.48
C VAL A 97 16.65 3.31 -8.96
N ILE A 98 17.43 2.26 -9.29
CA ILE A 98 17.48 1.72 -10.65
C ILE A 98 16.65 0.44 -10.61
N ASP A 99 15.46 0.51 -11.22
CA ASP A 99 14.62 -0.66 -11.42
C ASP A 99 14.96 -1.30 -12.77
N ASP A 100 15.44 -2.55 -12.75
CA ASP A 100 15.74 -3.32 -13.96
C ASP A 100 14.49 -3.56 -14.83
N SER A 101 13.29 -3.37 -14.27
CA SER A 101 12.04 -3.37 -15.03
C SER A 101 11.84 -2.07 -15.82
N GLY A 102 12.40 -0.95 -15.33
CA GLY A 102 12.16 0.43 -15.76
C GLY A 102 10.71 0.90 -15.56
N ASP A 103 9.98 0.34 -14.60
CA ASP A 103 8.55 0.64 -14.37
C ASP A 103 8.33 1.99 -13.64
N VAL A 104 9.40 2.68 -13.23
CA VAL A 104 9.35 3.98 -12.56
C VAL A 104 9.93 5.06 -13.49
N ASP A 105 9.05 5.87 -14.08
CA ASP A 105 9.42 6.97 -14.99
C ASP A 105 9.80 8.27 -14.24
N TYR A 106 9.99 8.23 -12.92
CA TYR A 106 10.25 9.38 -12.07
C TYR A 106 11.34 9.07 -11.02
N ASP A 107 12.06 10.10 -10.56
CA ASP A 107 13.14 9.97 -9.58
C ASP A 107 12.58 9.58 -8.21
N VAL A 108 12.80 8.32 -7.81
CA VAL A 108 12.30 7.72 -6.57
C VAL A 108 13.45 7.11 -5.81
N GLY A 109 13.63 7.53 -4.56
CA GLY A 109 14.58 6.93 -3.61
C GLY A 109 14.02 5.71 -2.90
N VAL A 110 14.62 5.35 -1.77
CA VAL A 110 14.01 4.40 -0.82
C VAL A 110 12.65 4.92 -0.38
N THR A 111 11.67 4.03 -0.24
CA THR A 111 10.26 4.42 -0.08
C THR A 111 9.57 3.73 1.08
N ILE A 112 8.50 4.38 1.55
CA ILE A 112 7.47 3.77 2.39
C ILE A 112 6.10 4.05 1.74
N ASP A 113 5.19 3.09 1.81
CA ASP A 113 3.89 3.14 1.13
C ASP A 113 2.75 3.32 2.14
N ILE A 114 1.82 4.21 1.83
CA ILE A 114 0.69 4.59 2.69
C ILE A 114 -0.61 4.25 1.97
N PHE A 115 -1.30 3.23 2.48
CA PHE A 115 -2.54 2.72 1.91
C PHE A 115 -3.76 3.34 2.58
N PRO A 116 -4.71 3.87 1.79
CA PRO A 116 -5.97 4.36 2.33
C PRO A 116 -6.89 3.20 2.72
N ILE A 117 -7.53 3.32 3.88
CA ILE A 117 -8.62 2.47 4.35
C ILE A 117 -9.94 3.16 4.00
N ASP A 118 -10.62 2.63 3.00
CA ASP A 118 -11.86 3.16 2.45
C ASP A 118 -13.09 2.60 3.17
N GLY A 119 -14.17 3.38 3.23
CA GLY A 119 -15.47 2.84 3.62
C GLY A 119 -15.98 1.88 2.55
N LEU A 120 -16.76 0.87 2.94
CA LEU A 120 -17.33 -0.11 2.02
C LEU A 120 -18.85 -0.26 2.16
N GLY A 121 -19.48 0.46 3.10
CA GLY A 121 -20.91 0.40 3.36
C GLY A 121 -21.26 -0.36 4.64
N ASN A 122 -22.55 -0.72 4.78
CA ASN A 122 -23.14 -1.08 6.08
C ASN A 122 -23.51 -2.56 6.22
N THR A 123 -23.45 -3.33 5.14
CA THR A 123 -23.64 -4.78 5.14
C THR A 123 -22.47 -5.43 4.43
N PHE A 124 -22.19 -6.70 4.72
CA PHE A 124 -21.10 -7.41 4.06
C PHE A 124 -21.34 -7.52 2.54
N ASP A 125 -22.57 -7.78 2.11
CA ASP A 125 -22.90 -7.87 0.69
C ASP A 125 -22.67 -6.54 -0.05
N ASN A 126 -23.06 -5.41 0.54
CA ASN A 126 -22.74 -4.10 -0.02
C ASN A 126 -21.23 -3.82 0.01
N ALA A 127 -20.53 -4.27 1.05
CA ALA A 127 -19.08 -4.12 1.13
C ALA A 127 -18.37 -4.89 0.01
N LEU A 128 -18.80 -6.12 -0.25
CA LEU A 128 -18.30 -6.95 -1.33
C LEU A 128 -18.60 -6.34 -2.71
N GLU A 129 -19.81 -5.82 -2.91
CA GLU A 129 -20.21 -5.13 -4.14
C GLU A 129 -19.35 -3.88 -4.37
N ASN A 130 -19.23 -3.00 -3.37
CA ASN A 130 -18.45 -1.77 -3.45
C ASN A 130 -16.96 -2.05 -3.67
N PHE A 131 -16.38 -3.04 -2.97
CA PHE A 131 -14.99 -3.47 -3.16
C PHE A 131 -14.74 -3.97 -4.60
N ASN A 132 -15.67 -4.74 -5.15
CA ASN A 132 -15.56 -5.30 -6.49
C ASN A 132 -15.95 -4.32 -7.62
N LYS A 133 -16.58 -3.19 -7.30
CA LYS A 133 -17.09 -2.23 -8.29
C LYS A 133 -16.04 -1.74 -9.27
N SER A 134 -14.81 -1.48 -8.81
CA SER A 134 -13.69 -1.09 -9.67
C SER A 134 -12.74 -2.25 -10.01
N ARG A 135 -13.09 -3.52 -9.71
CA ARG A 135 -12.18 -4.67 -9.86
C ARG A 135 -11.62 -4.80 -11.27
N TRP A 136 -12.46 -4.72 -12.30
CA TRP A 136 -12.00 -4.84 -13.68
C TRP A 136 -11.12 -3.68 -14.12
N GLN A 137 -11.43 -2.46 -13.65
CA GLN A 137 -10.59 -1.29 -13.88
C GLN A 137 -9.22 -1.46 -13.20
N ARG A 138 -9.17 -1.98 -11.97
CA ARG A 138 -7.92 -2.28 -11.26
C ARG A 138 -7.09 -3.36 -11.98
N GLU A 139 -7.71 -4.45 -12.42
CA GLU A 139 -7.02 -5.51 -13.18
C GLU A 139 -6.53 -4.98 -14.55
N LEU A 140 -7.28 -4.09 -15.20
CA LEU A 140 -6.87 -3.42 -16.43
C LEU A 140 -5.69 -2.45 -16.19
N LEU A 141 -5.72 -1.69 -15.10
CA LEU A 141 -4.63 -0.80 -14.69
C LEU A 141 -3.34 -1.59 -14.41
N ILE A 142 -3.44 -2.74 -13.75
CA ILE A 142 -2.30 -3.66 -13.55
C ILE A 142 -1.74 -4.11 -14.90
N ALA A 143 -2.59 -4.52 -15.84
CA ALA A 143 -2.16 -4.91 -17.18
C ALA A 143 -1.53 -3.73 -17.97
N ALA A 144 -1.99 -2.51 -17.72
CA ALA A 144 -1.46 -1.29 -18.32
C ALA A 144 -0.02 -0.99 -17.89
N LYS A 145 0.35 -1.40 -16.68
CA LYS A 145 1.72 -1.29 -16.14
C LYS A 145 2.68 -2.32 -16.73
N TRP A 146 2.19 -3.41 -17.35
CA TRP A 146 3.07 -4.40 -17.96
C TRP A 146 3.72 -3.86 -19.24
N LYS A 147 5.05 -3.80 -19.27
CA LYS A 147 5.81 -3.49 -20.51
C LYS A 147 5.67 -4.56 -21.59
N ARG A 148 5.59 -5.82 -21.17
CA ARG A 148 5.40 -6.97 -22.05
C ARG A 148 4.46 -7.98 -21.41
N PHE A 149 3.74 -8.73 -22.24
CA PHE A 149 2.93 -9.83 -21.73
C PHE A 149 3.81 -10.95 -21.17
N PHE A 150 3.39 -11.54 -20.06
CA PHE A 150 4.04 -12.68 -19.44
C PHE A 150 2.98 -13.63 -18.84
N ARG A 151 3.31 -14.92 -18.79
CA ARG A 151 2.46 -15.92 -18.13
C ARG A 151 2.49 -15.76 -16.63
N SER A 152 1.34 -15.91 -15.97
CA SER A 152 1.28 -15.89 -14.52
C SER A 152 2.04 -17.09 -13.92
N LYS A 153 2.76 -16.85 -12.82
CA LYS A 153 3.34 -17.93 -12.00
C LYS A 153 2.37 -18.51 -10.98
N THR A 154 1.25 -17.81 -10.72
CA THR A 154 0.34 -18.10 -9.61
C THR A 154 -1.10 -18.37 -10.05
N ARG A 155 -1.47 -18.02 -11.29
CA ARG A 155 -2.82 -18.23 -11.82
C ARG A 155 -2.90 -19.50 -12.68
N PRO A 156 -4.03 -20.21 -12.65
CA PRO A 156 -4.30 -21.29 -13.60
C PRO A 156 -4.26 -20.82 -15.07
N ILE A 157 -3.84 -21.70 -15.98
CA ILE A 157 -3.61 -21.37 -17.40
C ILE A 157 -4.86 -20.85 -18.13
N PHE A 158 -6.06 -21.23 -17.69
CA PHE A 158 -7.31 -20.78 -18.29
C PHE A 158 -7.61 -19.29 -18.06
N PHE A 159 -6.91 -18.62 -17.14
CA PHE A 159 -6.98 -17.16 -16.98
C PHE A 159 -6.10 -16.38 -17.97
N GLU A 160 -5.17 -17.04 -18.65
CA GLU A 160 -4.22 -16.38 -19.57
C GLU A 160 -4.89 -15.69 -20.76
N PRO A 161 -5.96 -16.24 -21.39
CA PRO A 161 -6.68 -15.51 -22.44
C PRO A 161 -7.25 -14.18 -21.97
N ILE A 162 -7.79 -14.13 -20.75
CA ILE A 162 -8.34 -12.90 -20.15
C ILE A 162 -7.21 -11.91 -19.86
N ARG A 163 -6.10 -12.38 -19.27
CA ARG A 163 -4.91 -11.55 -19.02
C ARG A 163 -4.35 -10.96 -20.32
N PHE A 164 -4.29 -11.75 -21.37
CA PHE A 164 -3.81 -11.32 -22.68
C PHE A 164 -4.74 -10.28 -23.30
N LEU A 165 -6.06 -10.48 -23.20
CA LEU A 165 -7.05 -9.49 -23.62
C LEU A 165 -6.89 -8.16 -22.84
N LEU A 166 -6.78 -8.22 -21.52
CA LEU A 166 -6.54 -7.02 -20.69
C LEU A 166 -5.25 -6.32 -21.10
N PHE A 167 -4.17 -7.08 -21.33
CA PHE A 167 -2.91 -6.53 -21.85
C PHE A 167 -3.11 -5.80 -23.19
N LEU A 168 -3.82 -6.39 -24.15
CA LEU A 168 -4.10 -5.73 -25.43
C LEU A 168 -4.93 -4.45 -25.27
N VAL A 169 -6.03 -4.52 -24.51
CA VAL A 169 -6.92 -3.37 -24.26
C VAL A 169 -6.17 -2.25 -23.54
N SER A 170 -5.30 -2.61 -22.60
CA SER A 170 -4.55 -1.63 -21.80
C SER A 170 -3.56 -0.77 -22.60
N ARG A 171 -3.31 -1.07 -23.88
CA ARG A 171 -2.47 -0.23 -24.76
C ARG A 171 -3.20 1.01 -25.28
N PHE A 172 -4.52 1.08 -25.11
CA PHE A 172 -5.36 2.17 -25.61
C PHE A 172 -5.97 3.01 -24.49
N ILE A 173 -5.53 2.81 -23.25
CA ILE A 173 -6.08 3.51 -22.09
C ILE A 173 -5.13 4.61 -21.62
N ASP A 174 -5.71 5.68 -21.11
CA ASP A 174 -5.01 6.64 -20.29
C ASP A 174 -4.94 6.12 -18.85
N LYS A 175 -3.73 5.82 -18.37
CA LYS A 175 -3.49 5.25 -17.04
C LYS A 175 -3.88 6.22 -15.93
N GLU A 176 -3.60 7.51 -16.09
CA GLU A 176 -3.93 8.52 -15.08
C GLU A 176 -5.44 8.70 -14.97
N LYS A 177 -6.12 8.85 -16.12
CA LYS A 177 -7.57 8.95 -16.16
C LYS A 177 -8.24 7.73 -15.52
N LEU A 178 -7.79 6.52 -15.87
CA LEU A 178 -8.32 5.29 -15.29
C LEU A 178 -8.09 5.24 -13.77
N SER A 179 -6.90 5.63 -13.30
CA SER A 179 -6.58 5.65 -11.87
C SER A 179 -7.48 6.63 -11.11
N ARG A 180 -7.74 7.82 -11.66
CA ARG A 180 -8.67 8.80 -11.08
C ARG A 180 -10.11 8.31 -11.06
N GLU A 181 -10.56 7.58 -12.08
CA GLU A 181 -11.88 6.95 -12.10
C GLU A 181 -12.01 5.86 -11.03
N ILE A 182 -10.96 5.06 -10.85
CA ILE A 182 -10.91 4.03 -9.79
C ILE A 182 -10.95 4.70 -8.42
N ASP A 183 -10.12 5.71 -8.16
CA ASP A 183 -10.07 6.40 -6.87
C ASP A 183 -11.41 7.10 -6.55
N THR A 184 -12.04 7.70 -7.56
CA THR A 184 -13.41 8.23 -7.43
C THR A 184 -14.39 7.14 -6.99
N THR A 185 -14.25 5.92 -7.53
CA THR A 185 -15.09 4.77 -7.15
C THR A 185 -14.81 4.32 -5.71
N CYS A 186 -13.54 4.29 -5.29
CA CYS A 186 -13.14 3.96 -3.92
C CYS A 186 -13.73 4.93 -2.89
N ARG A 187 -13.86 6.21 -3.26
CA ARG A 187 -14.40 7.28 -2.40
C ARG A 187 -15.92 7.30 -2.27
N LEU A 188 -16.66 6.47 -3.02
CA LEU A 188 -18.12 6.52 -3.03
C LEU A 188 -18.75 6.24 -1.66
N GLN A 189 -18.08 5.44 -0.83
CA GLN A 189 -18.54 5.11 0.51
C GLN A 189 -17.66 5.81 1.54
N ALA A 190 -18.25 6.76 2.28
CA ALA A 190 -17.51 7.47 3.31
C ALA A 190 -17.10 6.51 4.45
N PHE A 191 -15.83 6.57 4.84
CA PHE A 191 -15.28 5.77 5.95
C PHE A 191 -16.09 5.97 7.24
N ASN A 192 -16.39 7.22 7.61
CA ASN A 192 -17.04 7.55 8.88
C ASN A 192 -18.43 6.93 9.03
N THR A 193 -19.21 6.84 7.95
CA THR A 193 -20.59 6.34 7.97
C THR A 193 -20.71 4.85 7.63
N SER A 194 -19.62 4.19 7.25
CA SER A 194 -19.61 2.76 6.92
C SER A 194 -19.45 1.89 8.16
N ILE A 195 -19.95 0.64 8.10
CA ILE A 195 -19.68 -0.41 9.09
C ILE A 195 -18.51 -1.30 8.64
N TYR A 196 -18.34 -1.47 7.33
CA TYR A 196 -17.21 -2.18 6.74
C TYR A 196 -16.21 -1.21 6.12
N ALA A 197 -14.95 -1.57 6.16
CA ALA A 197 -13.85 -0.80 5.59
C ALA A 197 -12.73 -1.73 5.10
N GLY A 198 -11.82 -1.20 4.29
CA GLY A 198 -10.67 -1.96 3.81
C GLY A 198 -9.83 -1.22 2.78
N CYS A 199 -8.65 -1.74 2.48
CA CYS A 199 -7.80 -1.23 1.40
C CYS A 199 -8.28 -1.80 0.05
N ILE A 200 -8.99 -1.02 -0.76
CA ILE A 200 -9.56 -1.50 -2.03
C ILE A 200 -8.47 -1.88 -3.06
N SER A 201 -7.34 -1.17 -3.00
CA SER A 201 -6.15 -1.40 -3.83
C SER A 201 -5.20 -2.45 -3.27
N GLY A 202 -5.50 -3.00 -2.09
CA GLY A 202 -4.65 -3.93 -1.38
C GLY A 202 -4.51 -5.29 -2.07
N VAL A 203 -3.37 -5.94 -1.83
CA VAL A 203 -2.99 -7.18 -2.51
C VAL A 203 -3.80 -8.40 -2.03
N TYR A 204 -4.45 -8.31 -0.86
CA TYR A 204 -5.14 -9.43 -0.24
C TYR A 204 -6.58 -9.64 -0.72
N ARG A 205 -7.04 -8.82 -1.68
CA ARG A 205 -8.36 -8.94 -2.34
C ARG A 205 -9.50 -8.85 -1.33
N GLU A 206 -10.51 -9.71 -1.41
CA GLU A 206 -11.69 -9.65 -0.55
C GLU A 206 -11.37 -9.84 0.95
N LYS A 207 -10.16 -10.35 1.29
CA LYS A 207 -9.66 -10.36 2.68
C LYS A 207 -9.37 -8.97 3.24
N GLU A 208 -9.30 -7.94 2.41
CA GLU A 208 -9.17 -6.55 2.85
C GLU A 208 -10.46 -6.05 3.52
N ILE A 209 -11.61 -6.69 3.24
CA ILE A 209 -12.92 -6.28 3.75
C ILE A 209 -13.07 -6.71 5.21
N MET A 210 -13.05 -5.75 6.12
CA MET A 210 -13.20 -5.98 7.57
C MET A 210 -14.25 -5.07 8.17
N LEU A 211 -14.63 -5.32 9.42
CA LEU A 211 -15.38 -4.34 10.20
C LEU A 211 -14.53 -3.10 10.40
N LYS A 212 -15.11 -1.91 10.20
CA LYS A 212 -14.47 -0.63 10.43
C LYS A 212 -13.90 -0.53 11.85
N SER A 213 -14.54 -1.17 12.83
CA SER A 213 -14.08 -1.22 14.23
C SER A 213 -12.65 -1.73 14.38
N THR A 214 -12.17 -2.61 13.49
CA THR A 214 -10.78 -3.09 13.46
C THR A 214 -9.78 -1.95 13.20
N PHE A 215 -10.22 -0.82 12.62
CA PHE A 215 -9.39 0.32 12.24
C PHE A 215 -9.67 1.60 13.06
N LEU A 216 -10.37 1.52 14.19
CA LEU A 216 -10.78 2.71 14.96
C LEU A 216 -9.87 3.04 16.14
N GLU A 217 -9.44 2.00 16.86
CA GLU A 217 -8.64 2.13 18.07
C GLU A 217 -7.19 1.82 17.77
N TYR A 218 -6.29 2.55 18.44
CA TYR A 218 -4.85 2.48 18.20
C TYR A 218 -4.11 2.26 19.50
N SER A 219 -2.99 1.55 19.41
CA SER A 219 -2.00 1.40 20.46
C SER A 219 -0.59 1.41 19.90
N SER A 220 0.39 1.43 20.80
CA SER A 220 1.78 1.50 20.41
C SER A 220 2.42 0.11 20.29
N VAL A 221 3.26 -0.05 19.27
CA VAL A 221 4.03 -1.27 19.04
C VAL A 221 5.51 -0.95 18.80
N GLU A 222 6.39 -1.82 19.28
CA GLU A 222 7.82 -1.75 19.00
C GLU A 222 8.15 -2.25 17.58
N PHE A 223 8.89 -1.44 16.84
CA PHE A 223 9.50 -1.80 15.56
C PHE A 223 10.87 -1.12 15.46
N GLU A 224 11.94 -1.90 15.27
CA GLU A 224 13.31 -1.40 15.18
C GLU A 224 13.72 -0.51 16.37
N LYS A 225 13.30 -0.88 17.59
CA LYS A 225 13.54 -0.13 18.86
C LYS A 225 12.84 1.23 18.96
N HIS A 226 11.96 1.56 18.01
CA HIS A 226 11.09 2.73 18.06
C HIS A 226 9.63 2.30 18.34
N GLN A 227 8.82 3.25 18.81
CA GLN A 227 7.41 3.03 19.13
C GLN A 227 6.55 3.73 18.08
N PHE A 228 5.72 2.95 17.39
CA PHE A 228 4.82 3.45 16.33
C PHE A 228 3.38 3.05 16.61
N GLU A 229 2.46 3.70 15.90
CA GLU A 229 1.03 3.38 15.98
C GLU A 229 0.68 2.08 15.26
N MET A 230 -0.22 1.32 15.88
CA MET A 230 -0.78 0.07 15.42
C MET A 230 -2.28 0.09 15.71
N ILE A 231 -3.09 -0.51 14.84
CA ILE A 231 -4.49 -0.82 15.18
C ILE A 231 -4.56 -1.77 16.38
N GLU A 232 -5.36 -1.44 17.39
CA GLU A 232 -5.48 -2.24 18.62
C GLU A 232 -5.93 -3.68 18.33
N ASP A 233 -6.84 -3.84 17.36
CA ASP A 233 -7.34 -5.14 16.88
C ASP A 233 -6.46 -5.74 15.77
N TYR A 234 -5.13 -5.59 15.89
CA TYR A 234 -4.15 -6.12 14.93
C TYR A 234 -4.29 -7.62 14.71
N ASN A 235 -4.72 -8.37 15.74
CA ASN A 235 -4.87 -9.82 15.64
C ASN A 235 -5.95 -10.21 14.61
N THR A 236 -7.12 -9.55 14.63
CA THR A 236 -8.16 -9.77 13.62
C THR A 236 -7.63 -9.46 12.21
N TYR A 237 -6.93 -8.34 12.07
CA TYR A 237 -6.30 -7.95 10.81
C TYR A 237 -5.29 -8.99 10.30
N LEU A 238 -4.34 -9.43 11.14
CA LEU A 238 -3.29 -10.37 10.75
C LEU A 238 -3.82 -11.78 10.49
N VAL A 239 -4.78 -12.26 11.29
CA VAL A 239 -5.42 -13.58 11.07
C VAL A 239 -6.16 -13.61 9.75
N GLN A 240 -6.90 -12.56 9.41
CA GLN A 240 -7.66 -12.51 8.15
C GLN A 240 -6.72 -12.52 6.93
N HIS A 241 -5.62 -11.78 7.00
CA HIS A 241 -4.62 -11.72 5.93
C HIS A 241 -3.80 -13.01 5.80
N TYR A 242 -3.18 -13.44 6.89
CA TYR A 242 -2.11 -14.45 6.90
C TYR A 242 -2.50 -15.79 7.55
N GLY A 243 -3.65 -15.88 8.22
CA GLY A 243 -4.04 -17.07 8.98
C GLY A 243 -3.20 -17.23 10.25
N ASN A 244 -2.53 -18.37 10.41
CA ASN A 244 -1.60 -18.59 11.52
C ASN A 244 -0.30 -17.81 11.33
N TYR A 245 -0.35 -16.49 11.50
CA TYR A 245 0.71 -15.57 11.12
C TYR A 245 1.99 -15.67 11.97
N MET A 246 1.91 -16.29 13.16
CA MET A 246 3.06 -16.56 14.01
C MET A 246 3.92 -17.72 13.49
N GLU A 247 3.35 -18.59 12.66
CA GLU A 247 4.10 -19.65 11.98
C GLU A 247 4.87 -19.05 10.80
N LEU A 248 6.16 -19.37 10.71
CA LEU A 248 6.98 -18.91 9.60
C LEU A 248 6.59 -19.67 8.33
N PRO A 249 6.57 -19.00 7.16
CA PRO A 249 6.42 -19.72 5.91
C PRO A 249 7.63 -20.64 5.69
N PRO A 250 7.48 -21.72 4.89
CA PRO A 250 8.61 -22.56 4.48
C PRO A 250 9.77 -21.73 3.93
N ILE A 251 11.01 -22.17 4.16
CA ILE A 251 12.24 -21.43 3.81
C ILE A 251 12.26 -21.05 2.32
N GLU A 252 11.71 -21.90 1.45
CA GLU A 252 11.66 -21.67 0.00
C GLU A 252 10.74 -20.51 -0.40
N LYS A 253 9.86 -20.09 0.51
CA LYS A 253 8.96 -18.93 0.35
C LYS A 253 9.47 -17.69 1.09
N GLN A 254 10.57 -17.78 1.85
CA GLN A 254 11.22 -16.66 2.54
C GLN A 254 12.15 -15.92 1.57
N ILE A 255 11.57 -15.32 0.54
CA ILE A 255 12.29 -14.61 -0.52
C ILE A 255 11.81 -13.16 -0.59
N SER A 256 12.74 -12.22 -0.79
CA SER A 256 12.36 -10.83 -1.09
C SER A 256 11.69 -10.75 -2.46
N HIS A 257 10.70 -9.88 -2.56
CA HIS A 257 9.96 -9.61 -3.79
C HIS A 257 10.42 -8.34 -4.51
N HIS A 258 11.38 -7.59 -3.93
CA HIS A 258 11.91 -6.36 -4.51
C HIS A 258 12.84 -6.62 -5.69
N ARG A 259 12.73 -5.75 -6.70
CA ARG A 259 13.45 -5.88 -7.97
C ARG A 259 14.34 -4.68 -8.30
N GLY A 260 14.38 -3.65 -7.44
CA GLY A 260 15.19 -2.45 -7.64
C GLY A 260 16.47 -2.45 -6.80
N THR A 261 17.52 -1.83 -7.32
CA THR A 261 18.74 -1.52 -6.54
C THR A 261 18.76 -0.03 -6.23
N PHE A 262 18.98 0.31 -4.95
CA PHE A 262 19.02 1.70 -4.48
C PHE A 262 20.44 2.24 -4.38
N TYR A 263 20.60 3.53 -4.64
CA TYR A 263 21.87 4.26 -4.66
C TYR A 263 21.73 5.61 -3.97
N TRP A 264 22.83 6.17 -3.48
CA TRP A 264 22.91 7.55 -2.97
C TRP A 264 23.09 8.54 -4.12
N LYS A 265 22.44 9.70 -4.02
CA LYS A 265 22.70 10.84 -4.91
C LYS A 265 24.02 11.51 -4.54
N GLU A 266 24.75 11.96 -5.55
CA GLU A 266 25.98 12.76 -5.40
C GLU A 266 25.69 14.18 -4.92
#